data_AF-A0A833LHH2-F1
#
_entry.id   AF-A0A833LHH2-F1
#
_cell.length_a   1.000
_cell.length_b   1.000
_cell.length_c   1.000
_cell.angle_alpha   90.00
_cell.angle_beta   90.00
_cell.angle_gamma   90.00
#
_symmetry.space_group_name_H-M   'P 1'
#
loop_
_entity.id
_entity.type
_entity.pdbx_description
1 polymer ?
#
loop_
_entity_poly.entity_id
_entity_poly.type
_entity_poly.pdbx_seq_one_letter_code
_entity_poly.pdbx_strand_id
1 'polypeptide(L)'
;MDNMKLSELKAKSPAELLVFAEQYEVENASTMRKQELMFAILKELAAREVEIIGEGVVEVLPDGFGFLRSPDANYLPGPDDIYVSPSQIRRFSLRTGDTVEGQIRSPK
;
A
#
# COMPACT_ATOMS: atom_id res chain seq x y z
N MET A 1 2.07 18.55 5.65
CA MET A 1 2.57 17.20 5.94
C MET A 1 2.64 16.51 4.60
N ASP A 2 3.83 16.06 4.20
CA ASP A 2 3.99 15.36 2.93
C ASP A 2 3.33 13.98 3.02
N ASN A 3 2.57 13.62 2.00
CA ASN A 3 1.94 12.31 1.88
C ASN A 3 2.34 11.65 0.55
N MET A 4 2.24 10.33 0.51
CA MET A 4 2.56 9.50 -0.66
C MET A 4 1.41 8.53 -0.92
N LYS A 5 0.79 8.59 -2.10
CA LYS A 5 -0.22 7.59 -2.48
C LYS A 5 0.45 6.31 -2.97
N LEU A 6 -0.01 5.17 -2.47
CA LEU A 6 0.49 3.85 -2.89
C LEU A 6 0.23 3.60 -4.38
N SER A 7 -0.89 4.07 -4.91
CA SER A 7 -1.23 3.98 -6.34
C SER A 7 -0.23 4.73 -7.23
N GLU A 8 0.17 5.94 -6.81
CA GLU A 8 1.19 6.73 -7.50
C GLU A 8 2.54 6.02 -7.52
N LEU A 9 2.93 5.38 -6.41
CA LEU A 9 4.16 4.60 -6.35
C LEU A 9 4.10 3.35 -7.25
N LYS A 10 2.96 2.65 -7.30
CA LYS A 10 2.74 1.48 -8.16
C LYS A 10 2.82 1.81 -9.66
N ALA A 11 2.32 2.99 -10.03
CA ALA A 11 2.28 3.48 -11.40
C ALA A 11 3.66 3.87 -11.96
N LYS A 12 4.66 4.09 -11.10
CA LYS A 12 6.03 4.41 -11.52
C LYS A 12 6.65 3.25 -12.30
N SER A 13 7.39 3.62 -13.35
CA SER A 13 8.25 2.72 -14.10
C SER A 13 9.41 2.21 -13.23
N PRO A 14 10.05 1.08 -13.58
CA PRO A 14 11.22 0.60 -12.87
C PRO A 14 12.36 1.64 -12.77
N ALA A 15 12.58 2.43 -13.82
CA ALA A 15 13.60 3.48 -13.82
C ALA A 15 13.25 4.61 -12.83
N GLU A 16 12.00 5.06 -12.80
CA GLU A 16 11.54 6.07 -11.84
C GLU A 16 11.60 5.55 -10.40
N LEU A 17 11.28 4.26 -10.17
CA LEU A 17 11.41 3.64 -8.85
C LEU A 17 12.86 3.60 -8.39
N LEU A 18 13.83 3.36 -9.28
CA LEU A 18 15.25 3.40 -8.93
C LEU A 18 15.70 4.80 -8.53
N VAL A 19 15.35 5.82 -9.32
CA VAL A 19 15.64 7.22 -8.98
C VAL A 19 15.02 7.61 -7.64
N PHE A 20 13.77 7.17 -7.41
CA PHE A 20 13.09 7.41 -6.15
C PHE A 20 13.81 6.68 -4.99
N ALA A 21 14.16 5.41 -5.17
CA ALA A 21 14.91 4.65 -4.17
C ALA A 21 16.25 5.30 -3.81
N GLU A 22 16.99 5.82 -4.79
CA GLU A 22 18.23 6.57 -4.56
C GLU A 22 17.99 7.87 -3.79
N GLN A 23 16.94 8.62 -4.11
CA GLN A 23 16.56 9.85 -3.40
C GLN A 23 16.27 9.60 -1.91
N TYR A 24 15.75 8.43 -1.58
CA TYR A 24 15.47 8.01 -0.21
C TYR A 24 16.58 7.12 0.38
N GLU A 25 17.74 7.00 -0.29
CA GLU A 25 18.92 6.27 0.22
C GLU A 25 18.65 4.78 0.47
N VAL A 26 17.77 4.16 -0.32
CA VAL A 26 17.53 2.72 -0.28
C VAL A 26 18.77 1.96 -0.79
N GLU A 27 19.40 1.20 0.10
CA GLU A 27 20.58 0.40 -0.23
C GLU A 27 20.27 -0.73 -1.23
N ASN A 28 21.21 -1.00 -2.14
CA ASN A 28 21.12 -2.07 -3.14
C ASN A 28 19.86 -2.03 -4.04
N ALA A 29 19.26 -0.86 -4.22
CA ALA A 29 18.06 -0.68 -5.03
C ALA A 29 18.15 -1.29 -6.45
N SER A 30 19.33 -1.20 -7.08
CA SER A 30 19.56 -1.70 -8.44
C SER A 30 19.53 -3.23 -8.59
N THR A 31 19.67 -3.98 -7.50
CA THR A 31 19.63 -5.46 -7.51
C THR A 31 18.26 -6.02 -7.14
N MET A 32 17.36 -5.18 -6.64
CA MET A 32 16.04 -5.57 -6.17
C MET A 32 15.05 -5.77 -7.33
N ARG A 33 14.12 -6.72 -7.16
CA ARG A 33 12.95 -6.82 -8.03
C ARG A 33 12.00 -5.66 -7.76
N LYS A 34 11.12 -5.32 -8.71
CA LYS A 34 10.15 -4.20 -8.58
C LYS A 34 9.39 -4.23 -7.24
N GLN A 35 8.94 -5.41 -6.81
CA GLN A 35 8.19 -5.56 -5.57
C GLN A 35 9.05 -5.35 -4.31
N GLU A 36 10.27 -5.88 -4.29
CA GLU A 36 11.22 -5.67 -3.19
C GLU A 36 11.64 -4.20 -3.09
N LEU A 37 11.90 -3.57 -4.24
CA LEU A 37 12.22 -2.15 -4.34
C LEU A 37 11.08 -1.27 -3.81
N MET A 38 9.84 -1.59 -4.19
CA MET A 38 8.63 -0.91 -3.69
C MET A 38 8.54 -1.02 -2.17
N PHE A 39 8.74 -2.22 -1.62
CA PHE A 39 8.68 -2.47 -0.19
C PHE A 39 9.77 -1.69 0.56
N ALA A 40 10.99 -1.68 0.02
CA ALA A 40 12.10 -0.93 0.59
C ALA A 40 11.82 0.59 0.61
N ILE A 41 11.29 1.15 -0.49
CA ILE A 41 10.87 2.56 -0.56
C ILE A 41 9.79 2.85 0.49
N LEU A 42 8.73 2.03 0.56
CA LEU A 42 7.63 2.23 1.52
C LEU A 42 8.13 2.19 2.98
N LYS A 43 9.11 1.31 3.27
CA LYS A 43 9.71 1.23 4.60
C LYS A 43 10.48 2.49 4.96
N GLU A 44 11.23 3.04 4.01
CA GLU A 44 12.03 4.25 4.22
C GLU A 44 11.15 5.50 4.35
N LEU A 45 10.09 5.61 3.53
CA LEU A 45 9.07 6.65 3.67
C LEU A 45 8.43 6.63 5.07
N ALA A 46 8.03 5.45 5.54
CA ALA A 46 7.46 5.31 6.87
C ALA A 46 8.46 5.63 8.00
N ALA A 47 9.76 5.31 7.82
CA ALA A 47 10.81 5.65 8.78
C ALA A 47 11.03 7.17 8.89
N ARG A 48 10.78 7.92 7.81
CA ARG A 48 10.84 9.38 7.74
C ARG A 48 9.51 10.06 8.11
N GLU A 49 8.58 9.31 8.70
CA GLU A 49 7.24 9.78 9.10
C GLU A 49 6.41 10.36 7.94
N VAL A 50 6.69 9.94 6.70
CA VAL A 50 5.87 10.29 5.54
C VAL A 50 4.58 9.47 5.58
N GLU A 51 3.43 10.14 5.49
CA GLU A 51 2.15 9.45 5.50
C GLU A 51 1.93 8.71 4.18
N ILE A 52 1.76 7.39 4.26
CA ILE A 52 1.45 6.58 3.09
C ILE A 52 -0.07 6.42 3.02
N ILE A 53 -0.67 6.82 1.91
CA ILE A 53 -2.12 6.73 1.67
C ILE A 53 -2.40 5.56 0.74
N GLY A 54 -3.27 4.65 1.19
CA GLY A 54 -3.77 3.54 0.39
C GLY A 54 -5.23 3.74 0.04
N GLU A 55 -5.64 3.18 -1.09
CA GLU A 55 -7.01 3.16 -1.58
C GLU A 55 -7.36 1.76 -2.08
N GLY A 56 -8.62 1.36 -1.91
CA GLY A 56 -9.15 0.18 -2.57
C GLY A 56 -10.60 -0.11 -2.18
N VAL A 57 -11.13 -1.21 -2.71
CA VAL A 57 -12.48 -1.69 -2.42
C VAL A 57 -12.44 -2.73 -1.32
N VAL A 58 -13.22 -2.54 -0.27
CA VAL A 58 -13.30 -3.43 0.88
C VAL A 58 -13.86 -4.78 0.46
N GLU A 59 -13.18 -5.85 0.85
CA GLU A 59 -13.71 -7.21 0.90
C GLU A 59 -13.64 -7.71 2.35
N VAL A 60 -14.81 -7.90 2.97
CA VAL A 60 -14.93 -8.47 4.32
C VAL A 60 -15.03 -10.00 4.22
N LEU A 61 -14.16 -10.70 4.94
CA LEU A 61 -14.11 -12.16 5.00
C LEU A 61 -14.95 -12.70 6.18
N PRO A 62 -15.29 -14.02 6.19
CA PRO A 62 -16.18 -14.61 7.20
C PRO A 62 -15.73 -14.40 8.66
N ASP A 63 -14.42 -14.31 8.90
CA ASP A 63 -13.84 -14.07 10.23
C ASP A 63 -13.93 -12.59 10.68
N GLY A 64 -14.51 -11.72 9.85
CA GLY A 64 -14.81 -10.32 10.17
C GLY A 64 -13.66 -9.34 9.98
N PHE A 65 -12.49 -9.80 9.52
CA PHE A 65 -11.45 -8.93 8.96
C PHE A 65 -11.63 -8.80 7.44
N GLY A 66 -10.87 -7.92 6.80
CA GLY A 66 -10.95 -7.73 5.36
C GLY A 66 -9.69 -7.21 4.73
N PHE A 67 -9.76 -7.00 3.42
CA PHE A 67 -8.71 -6.41 2.61
C PHE A 67 -9.26 -5.31 1.72
N LEU A 68 -8.48 -4.27 1.45
CA LEU A 68 -8.74 -3.36 0.35
C LEU A 68 -8.13 -3.97 -0.91
N ARG A 69 -8.99 -4.34 -1.86
CA ARG A 69 -8.60 -4.90 -3.15
C ARG A 69 -8.40 -3.79 -4.17
N SER A 70 -7.41 -3.97 -5.04
CA SER A 70 -7.13 -3.03 -6.12
C SER A 70 -8.06 -3.24 -7.32
N PRO A 71 -8.68 -2.17 -7.87
CA PRO A 71 -9.36 -2.23 -9.17
C PRO A 71 -8.45 -2.68 -10.31
N ASP A 72 -7.17 -2.29 -10.28
CA ASP A 72 -6.17 -2.64 -11.30
C ASP A 72 -5.86 -4.15 -11.34
N ALA A 73 -6.11 -4.85 -10.22
CA ALA A 73 -5.95 -6.29 -10.09
C ALA A 73 -7.25 -7.06 -10.33
N ASN A 74 -8.29 -6.42 -10.89
CA ASN A 74 -9.64 -6.98 -11.03
C ASN A 74 -10.21 -7.50 -9.70
N TYR A 75 -9.85 -6.85 -8.59
CA TYR A 75 -10.23 -7.25 -7.24
C TYR A 75 -9.77 -8.65 -6.80
N LEU A 76 -8.81 -9.25 -7.52
CA LEU A 76 -8.24 -10.53 -7.15
C LEU A 76 -7.29 -10.38 -5.97
N PRO A 77 -7.17 -11.42 -5.11
CA PRO A 77 -6.18 -11.41 -4.04
C PRO A 77 -4.76 -11.19 -4.55
N GLY A 78 -4.11 -10.16 -4.02
CA GLY A 78 -2.77 -9.73 -4.38
C GLY A 78 -1.86 -9.58 -3.16
N PRO A 79 -0.53 -9.66 -3.36
CA PRO A 79 0.44 -9.47 -2.29
C PRO A 79 0.51 -8.02 -1.78
N ASP A 80 -0.15 -7.10 -2.46
CA ASP A 80 -0.21 -5.66 -2.21
C ASP A 80 -1.56 -5.19 -1.64
N ASP A 81 -2.42 -6.14 -1.26
CA ASP A 81 -3.69 -5.86 -0.61
C ASP A 81 -3.51 -5.30 0.80
N ILE A 82 -4.32 -4.31 1.14
CA ILE A 82 -4.20 -3.60 2.41
C ILE A 82 -5.11 -4.27 3.44
N TYR A 83 -4.54 -4.81 4.51
CA TYR A 83 -5.29 -5.41 5.60
C TYR A 83 -6.18 -4.38 6.33
N VAL A 84 -7.43 -4.76 6.59
CA VAL A 84 -8.38 -3.99 7.40
C VAL A 84 -8.81 -4.83 8.60
N SER A 85 -8.58 -4.30 9.80
CA SER A 85 -8.92 -5.00 11.04
C SER A 85 -10.44 -5.06 11.28
N PRO A 86 -10.94 -6.08 12.00
CA PRO A 86 -12.35 -6.14 12.41
C PRO A 86 -12.79 -4.90 13.20
N SER A 87 -11.89 -4.29 13.96
CA SER A 87 -12.17 -3.08 14.74
C SER A 87 -12.46 -1.87 13.84
N GLN A 88 -11.72 -1.71 12.74
CA GLN A 88 -11.94 -0.64 11.76
C GLN A 88 -13.24 -0.86 10.99
N ILE A 89 -13.48 -2.10 10.54
CA ILE A 89 -14.74 -2.47 9.84
C ILE A 89 -15.95 -2.14 10.72
N ARG A 90 -15.92 -2.52 12.01
CA ARG A 90 -17.01 -2.20 12.94
C ARG A 90 -17.13 -0.71 13.23
N ARG A 91 -16.02 -0.02 13.50
CA ARG A 91 -16.00 1.41 13.86
C ARG A 91 -16.59 2.28 12.76
N PHE A 92 -16.28 1.98 11.50
CA PHE A 92 -16.73 2.77 10.35
C PHE A 92 -17.92 2.13 9.63
N SER A 93 -18.48 1.04 10.15
CA SER A 93 -19.60 0.29 9.55
C SER A 93 -19.35 -0.11 8.09
N LEU A 94 -18.09 -0.48 7.76
CA LEU A 94 -17.68 -0.84 6.41
C LEU A 94 -18.33 -2.15 5.97
N ARG A 95 -18.62 -2.24 4.67
CA ARG A 95 -19.18 -3.41 4.00
C ARG A 95 -18.35 -3.77 2.77
N THR A 96 -18.46 -5.03 2.35
CA THR A 96 -17.89 -5.47 1.07
C THR A 96 -18.47 -4.61 -0.06
N GLY A 97 -17.58 -4.04 -0.87
CA GLY A 97 -17.93 -3.11 -1.95
C GLY A 97 -17.71 -1.63 -1.62
N ASP A 98 -17.51 -1.26 -0.35
CA ASP A 98 -17.19 0.12 0.00
C ASP A 98 -15.80 0.50 -0.54
N THR A 99 -15.68 1.70 -1.11
CA THR A 99 -14.38 2.27 -1.49
C THR A 99 -13.84 3.09 -0.32
N VAL A 100 -12.61 2.79 0.09
CA VAL A 100 -11.96 3.44 1.23
C VAL A 100 -10.59 3.95 0.82
N GLU A 101 -10.30 5.19 1.21
CA GLU A 101 -8.97 5.80 1.18
C GLU A 101 -8.54 6.13 2.61
N GLY A 102 -7.27 5.92 2.94
CA GLY A 102 -6.75 6.30 4.24
C GLY A 102 -5.27 5.99 4.44
N GLN A 103 -4.75 6.47 5.56
CA GLN A 103 -3.37 6.21 5.95
C GLN A 103 -3.16 4.71 6.20
N ILE A 104 -2.16 4.14 5.54
CA ILE A 104 -1.72 2.76 5.73
C ILE A 104 -0.41 2.74 6.50
N ARG A 105 -0.19 1.64 7.22
CA ARG A 105 1.11 1.38 7.84
C ARG A 105 2.04 0.76 6.82
N SER A 106 3.35 0.90 7.05
CA SER A 106 4.34 0.16 6.29
C SER A 106 4.03 -1.33 6.34
N PRO A 107 4.16 -2.03 5.20
CA PRO A 107 3.98 -3.47 5.17
C PRO A 107 5.04 -4.13 6.06
N LYS A 108 4.64 -5.18 6.79
CA LYS A 108 5.51 -5.95 7.68
C LYS A 108 6.25 -7.05 6.95
#